data_AF-A0A939ZWY3-F1
#
_entry.id   AF-A0A939ZWY3-F1
#
_cell.length_a   1.000
_cell.length_b   1.000
_cell.length_c   1.000
_cell.angle_alpha   90.00
_cell.angle_beta   90.00
_cell.angle_gamma   90.00
#
_symmetry.space_group_name_H-M   'P 1'
#
loop_
_entity.id
_entity.type
_entity.pdbx_description
1 polymer ?
#
loop_
_entity_poly.entity_id
_entity_poly.type
_entity_poly.pdbx_seq_one_letter_code
_entity_poly.pdbx_strand_id
1 'polypeptide(L)'
;MSDFFDKLKKGKEKIEKFGDEQRKARQATPLPIMMLNDALPLLVVVTYILLGCLGGWWHPGWIIFFIIPIYYMLAEAIVHKSLELVPIAPITVAVYLCLGCIGGMWHPYWAVFLAIPVYYMTVAAIKGANWSKVFDILVPILTVGVYLVLGFVCKAWHPGWVVFFAVPLYFTWKGSVRKYQNIRSGGEEEKDDDKDDFIKVEIKDGSGDTDDQRDE
;
A
#
# COMPACT_ATOMS: atom_id res chain seq x y z
N MET A 1 29.89 31.77 -5.79
CA MET A 1 29.42 31.64 -4.39
C MET A 1 27.99 32.20 -4.22
N SER A 2 27.67 33.38 -4.77
CA SER A 2 26.30 33.94 -4.79
C SER A 2 25.24 33.04 -5.44
N ASP A 3 25.57 32.42 -6.58
CA ASP A 3 24.64 31.57 -7.35
C ASP A 3 24.16 30.32 -6.57
N PHE A 4 25.02 29.80 -5.68
CA PHE A 4 24.70 28.68 -4.81
C PHE A 4 23.70 29.07 -3.72
N PHE A 5 23.92 30.22 -3.06
CA PHE A 5 23.00 30.74 -2.05
C PHE A 5 21.63 31.12 -2.65
N ASP A 6 21.60 31.60 -3.89
CA ASP A 6 20.36 31.94 -4.59
C ASP A 6 19.51 30.69 -4.92
N LYS A 7 20.17 29.58 -5.29
CA LYS A 7 19.51 28.26 -5.44
C LYS A 7 18.97 27.72 -4.12
N LEU A 8 19.71 27.88 -3.02
CA LEU A 8 19.24 27.47 -1.69
C LEU A 8 18.01 28.26 -1.25
N LYS A 9 18.01 29.58 -1.50
CA LYS A 9 16.88 30.45 -1.15
C LYS A 9 15.62 30.08 -1.95
N LYS A 10 15.74 29.89 -3.26
CA LYS A 10 14.64 29.41 -4.12
C LYS A 10 14.12 28.03 -3.72
N GLY A 11 15.03 27.13 -3.34
CA GLY A 11 14.65 25.80 -2.84
C GLY A 11 13.79 25.89 -1.58
N LYS A 12 14.20 26.73 -0.62
CA LYS A 12 13.48 26.95 0.64
C LYS A 12 12.09 27.56 0.42
N GLU A 13 11.98 28.61 -0.40
CA GLU A 13 10.69 29.21 -0.77
C GLU A 13 9.73 28.22 -1.43
N LYS A 14 10.26 27.34 -2.29
CA LYS A 14 9.43 26.32 -2.96
C LYS A 14 8.88 25.30 -1.96
N ILE A 15 9.69 24.87 -1.00
CA ILE A 15 9.28 23.93 0.06
C ILE A 15 8.23 24.57 0.96
N GLU A 16 8.44 25.83 1.35
CA GLU A 16 7.51 26.60 2.19
C GLU A 16 6.17 26.82 1.49
N LYS A 17 6.21 27.26 0.22
CA LYS A 17 5.01 27.43 -0.62
C LYS A 17 4.25 26.12 -0.83
N PHE A 18 4.96 25.00 -1.03
CA PHE A 18 4.35 23.68 -1.16
C PHE A 18 3.71 23.24 0.16
N GLY A 19 4.36 23.48 1.29
CA GLY A 19 3.82 23.21 2.62
C GLY A 19 2.56 24.02 2.93
N ASP A 20 2.52 25.29 2.53
CA ASP A 20 1.37 26.17 2.72
C ASP A 20 0.19 25.82 1.81
N GLU A 21 0.43 25.41 0.56
CA GLU A 21 -0.62 24.86 -0.30
C GLU A 21 -1.19 23.58 0.29
N GLN A 22 -0.36 22.68 0.83
CA GLN A 22 -0.81 21.46 1.49
C GLN A 22 -1.59 21.77 2.78
N ARG A 23 -1.17 22.77 3.58
CA ARG A 23 -1.91 23.25 4.75
C ARG A 23 -3.26 23.83 4.36
N LYS A 24 -3.32 24.66 3.31
CA LYS A 24 -4.58 25.22 2.80
C LYS A 24 -5.48 24.15 2.20
N ALA A 25 -4.93 23.14 1.51
CA ALA A 25 -5.69 21.99 1.01
C ALA A 25 -6.25 21.13 2.17
N ARG A 26 -5.48 20.95 3.25
CA ARG A 26 -5.93 20.27 4.47
C ARG A 26 -6.95 21.08 5.26
N GLN A 27 -6.87 22.42 5.22
CA GLN A 27 -7.79 23.33 5.91
C GLN A 27 -9.05 23.64 5.07
N ALA A 28 -9.01 23.36 3.77
CA ALA A 28 -10.15 23.39 2.86
C ALA A 28 -10.99 22.10 2.90
N THR A 29 -10.87 21.29 3.96
CA THR A 29 -11.96 20.37 4.31
C THR A 29 -13.18 21.22 4.64
N PRO A 30 -14.31 21.06 3.93
CA PRO A 30 -15.48 21.88 4.21
C PRO A 30 -15.93 21.59 5.64
N LEU A 31 -15.97 22.64 6.47
CA LEU A 31 -16.43 22.66 7.86
C LEU A 31 -17.62 21.72 8.19
N PRO A 32 -18.65 21.53 7.33
CA PRO A 32 -19.72 20.57 7.62
C PRO A 32 -19.30 19.10 7.77
N ILE A 33 -18.25 18.63 7.08
CA ILE A 33 -17.83 17.20 7.12
C ILE A 33 -17.25 16.85 8.49
N MET A 34 -16.54 17.78 9.13
CA MET A 34 -15.89 17.57 10.42
C MET A 34 -16.93 17.46 11.55
N MET A 35 -17.96 18.31 11.55
CA MET A 35 -19.03 18.25 12.55
C MET A 35 -19.90 17.00 12.40
N LEU A 36 -20.12 16.55 11.16
CA LEU A 36 -20.88 15.33 10.88
C LEU A 36 -20.10 14.07 11.27
N ASN A 37 -18.76 14.12 11.23
CA ASN A 37 -17.89 13.01 11.60
C ASN A 37 -18.07 12.59 13.07
N ASP A 38 -18.17 13.55 13.98
CA ASP A 38 -18.26 13.27 15.41
C ASP A 38 -19.67 12.81 15.83
N ALA A 39 -20.70 13.26 15.11
CA ALA A 39 -22.09 12.93 15.40
C ALA A 39 -22.56 11.60 14.77
N LEU A 40 -21.92 11.14 13.69
CA LEU A 40 -22.35 9.95 12.95
C LEU A 40 -22.29 8.63 13.73
N PRO A 41 -21.22 8.29 14.46
CA PRO A 41 -21.18 7.06 15.24
C PRO A 41 -22.31 7.00 16.28
N LEU A 42 -22.57 8.14 16.94
CA LEU A 42 -23.66 8.28 17.91
C LEU A 42 -25.02 8.11 17.21
N LEU A 43 -25.22 8.76 16.06
CA LEU A 43 -26.45 8.67 15.28
C LEU A 43 -26.72 7.24 14.82
N VAL A 44 -25.71 6.53 14.31
CA VAL A 44 -25.81 5.12 13.88
C VAL A 44 -26.19 4.21 15.05
N VAL A 45 -25.61 4.41 16.25
CA VAL A 45 -25.95 3.64 17.45
C VAL A 45 -27.39 3.92 17.90
N VAL A 46 -27.81 5.19 17.92
CA VAL A 46 -29.19 5.56 18.28
C VAL A 46 -30.19 4.97 17.29
N THR A 47 -29.91 5.06 15.98
CA THR A 47 -30.74 4.45 14.95
C THR A 47 -30.78 2.92 15.08
N TYR A 48 -29.66 2.26 15.39
CA TYR A 48 -29.62 0.82 15.63
C TYR A 48 -30.51 0.39 16.80
N ILE A 49 -30.44 1.10 17.93
CA ILE A 49 -31.26 0.83 19.12
C ILE A 49 -32.75 1.07 18.80
N LEU A 50 -33.08 2.13 18.06
CA LEU A 50 -34.45 2.41 17.62
C LEU A 50 -34.99 1.29 16.71
N LEU A 51 -34.23 0.81 15.72
CA LEU A 51 -34.64 -0.31 14.87
C LEU A 51 -34.82 -1.61 15.66
N GLY A 52 -33.95 -1.87 16.65
CA GLY A 52 -34.04 -3.03 17.53
C GLY A 52 -35.28 -3.00 18.42
N CYS A 53 -35.58 -1.85 19.02
CA CYS A 53 -36.72 -1.69 19.95
C CYS A 53 -38.08 -1.55 19.24
N LEU A 54 -38.16 -0.84 18.11
CA LEU A 54 -39.42 -0.60 17.39
C LEU A 54 -39.76 -1.74 16.41
N GLY A 55 -38.75 -2.34 15.78
CA GLY A 55 -38.93 -3.34 14.73
C GLY A 55 -38.62 -4.78 15.17
N GLY A 56 -37.85 -4.99 16.24
CA GLY A 56 -37.33 -6.31 16.61
C GLY A 56 -36.22 -6.82 15.69
N TRP A 57 -35.69 -5.98 14.80
CA TRP A 57 -34.76 -6.37 13.73
C TRP A 57 -33.30 -6.30 14.17
N TRP A 58 -32.96 -7.03 15.24
CA TRP A 58 -31.63 -7.06 15.82
C TRP A 58 -30.57 -7.64 14.86
N HIS A 59 -30.96 -8.66 14.09
CA HIS A 59 -30.05 -9.36 13.16
C HIS A 59 -29.80 -8.61 11.85
N PRO A 60 -30.84 -8.10 11.13
CA PRO A 60 -30.60 -7.27 9.94
C PRO A 60 -30.02 -5.90 10.29
N GLY A 61 -30.28 -5.39 11.49
CA GLY A 61 -29.89 -4.04 11.91
C GLY A 61 -28.39 -3.81 11.98
N TRP A 62 -27.56 -4.85 12.12
CA TRP A 62 -26.10 -4.69 12.19
C TRP A 62 -25.47 -4.10 10.92
N ILE A 63 -26.16 -4.19 9.78
CA ILE A 63 -25.71 -3.61 8.51
C ILE A 63 -25.51 -2.09 8.64
N ILE A 64 -26.26 -1.43 9.53
CA ILE A 64 -26.18 0.03 9.73
C ILE A 64 -24.81 0.47 10.28
N PHE A 65 -24.10 -0.41 11.00
CA PHE A 65 -22.74 -0.11 11.46
C PHE A 65 -21.73 0.01 10.32
N PHE A 66 -21.98 -0.60 9.15
CA PHE A 66 -21.13 -0.44 7.98
C PHE A 66 -21.26 0.95 7.32
N ILE A 67 -22.29 1.73 7.65
CA ILE A 67 -22.40 3.14 7.21
C ILE A 67 -21.24 3.96 7.77
N ILE A 68 -20.76 3.64 8.97
CA ILE A 68 -19.61 4.31 9.61
C ILE A 68 -18.38 4.19 8.72
N PRO A 69 -17.79 3.00 8.46
CA PRO A 69 -16.61 2.90 7.62
C PRO A 69 -16.85 3.46 6.20
N ILE A 70 -18.03 3.28 5.60
CA ILE A 70 -18.33 3.85 4.28
C ILE A 70 -18.26 5.39 4.27
N TYR A 71 -18.80 6.05 5.30
CA TYR A 71 -18.84 7.51 5.39
C TYR A 71 -17.44 8.12 5.50
N TYR A 72 -16.63 7.64 6.46
CA TYR A 72 -15.28 8.18 6.69
C TYR A 72 -14.41 8.02 5.45
N MET A 73 -14.55 6.88 4.77
CA MET A 73 -13.82 6.56 3.54
C MET A 73 -14.24 7.42 2.35
N LEU A 74 -15.54 7.70 2.19
CA LEU A 74 -16.05 8.59 1.14
C LEU A 74 -15.64 10.05 1.38
N ALA A 75 -15.65 10.48 2.65
CA ALA A 75 -15.16 11.78 3.06
C ALA A 75 -13.67 11.94 2.71
N GLU A 76 -12.84 10.94 3.00
CA GLU A 76 -11.41 10.94 2.61
C GLU A 76 -11.20 10.91 1.09
N ALA A 77 -12.00 10.14 0.34
CA ALA A 77 -11.91 10.05 -1.12
C ALA A 77 -12.24 11.38 -1.82
N ILE A 78 -13.24 12.11 -1.32
CA ILE A 78 -13.63 13.43 -1.85
C ILE A 78 -12.54 14.47 -1.55
N VAL A 79 -11.93 14.41 -0.37
CA VAL A 79 -10.90 15.38 0.06
C VAL A 79 -9.58 15.18 -0.67
N HIS A 80 -9.14 13.94 -0.88
CA HIS A 80 -7.83 13.66 -1.48
C HIS A 80 -7.85 13.60 -3.02
N LYS A 81 -9.03 13.62 -3.66
CA LYS A 81 -9.23 13.65 -5.13
C LYS A 81 -8.34 12.65 -5.88
N SER A 82 -8.02 11.52 -5.24
CA SER A 82 -7.13 10.49 -5.73
C SER A 82 -7.89 9.16 -5.75
N LEU A 83 -8.17 8.66 -6.96
CA LEU A 83 -8.79 7.34 -7.15
C LEU A 83 -7.91 6.20 -6.61
N GLU A 84 -6.63 6.46 -6.36
CA GLU A 84 -5.66 5.49 -5.87
C GLU A 84 -5.96 4.93 -4.48
N LEU A 85 -6.79 5.62 -3.69
CA LEU A 85 -7.18 5.20 -2.35
C LEU A 85 -8.69 4.97 -2.22
N VAL A 86 -9.44 4.79 -3.31
CA VAL A 86 -10.82 4.32 -3.19
C VAL A 86 -10.78 2.98 -2.47
N PRO A 87 -11.25 2.90 -1.22
CA PRO A 87 -11.09 1.73 -0.39
C PRO A 87 -12.19 0.76 -0.81
N ILE A 88 -11.88 0.02 -1.86
CA ILE A 88 -12.80 -0.95 -2.45
C ILE A 88 -13.09 -2.07 -1.48
N ALA A 89 -12.16 -2.43 -0.58
CA ALA A 89 -12.39 -3.47 0.42
C ALA A 89 -13.70 -3.28 1.23
N PRO A 90 -13.95 -2.15 1.93
CA PRO A 90 -15.22 -1.95 2.63
C PRO A 90 -16.44 -1.82 1.71
N ILE A 91 -16.30 -1.26 0.50
CA ILE A 91 -17.41 -1.21 -0.49
C ILE A 91 -17.77 -2.63 -0.94
N THR A 92 -16.77 -3.44 -1.26
CA THR A 92 -16.91 -4.86 -1.63
C THR A 92 -17.54 -5.66 -0.50
N VAL A 93 -17.14 -5.42 0.77
CA VAL A 93 -17.77 -6.03 1.95
C VAL A 93 -19.24 -5.62 2.06
N ALA A 94 -19.56 -4.33 1.90
CA ALA A 94 -20.92 -3.82 1.98
C ALA A 94 -21.82 -4.39 0.88
N VAL A 95 -21.33 -4.44 -0.36
CA VAL A 95 -22.03 -5.05 -1.50
C VAL A 95 -22.22 -6.55 -1.28
N TYR A 96 -21.20 -7.26 -0.78
CA TYR A 96 -21.30 -8.67 -0.42
C TYR A 96 -22.35 -8.92 0.66
N LEU A 97 -22.40 -8.09 1.71
CA LEU A 97 -23.40 -8.19 2.77
C LEU A 97 -24.81 -7.90 2.27
N CYS A 98 -25.00 -6.84 1.47
CA CYS A 98 -26.29 -6.51 0.88
C CYS A 98 -26.81 -7.65 -0.01
N LEU A 99 -25.95 -8.23 -0.86
CA LEU A 99 -26.32 -9.37 -1.71
C LEU A 99 -26.62 -10.63 -0.89
N GLY A 100 -25.85 -10.89 0.18
CA GLY A 100 -26.07 -12.03 1.09
C GLY A 100 -27.37 -11.91 1.90
N CYS A 101 -27.70 -10.72 2.38
CA CYS A 101 -28.90 -10.46 3.18
C CYS A 101 -30.18 -10.38 2.34
N ILE A 102 -30.14 -9.82 1.13
CA ILE A 102 -31.31 -9.70 0.24
C ILE A 102 -31.55 -11.02 -0.52
N GLY A 103 -30.46 -11.67 -0.97
CA GLY A 103 -30.55 -12.87 -1.80
C GLY A 103 -30.50 -14.18 -1.02
N GLY A 104 -30.10 -14.20 0.25
CA GLY A 104 -29.90 -15.44 1.04
C GLY A 104 -28.77 -16.35 0.53
N MET A 105 -28.04 -15.92 -0.50
CA MET A 105 -27.03 -16.71 -1.20
C MET A 105 -25.64 -16.38 -0.65
N TRP A 106 -25.31 -16.91 0.52
CA TRP A 106 -24.03 -16.69 1.19
C TRP A 106 -22.85 -17.45 0.56
N HIS A 107 -23.09 -18.32 -0.42
CA HIS A 107 -22.08 -19.29 -0.88
C HIS A 107 -21.51 -19.18 -2.30
N PRO A 108 -22.08 -18.44 -3.25
CA PRO A 108 -21.39 -18.14 -4.51
C PRO A 108 -20.74 -16.75 -4.56
N TYR A 109 -21.18 -15.80 -3.74
CA TYR A 109 -20.79 -14.38 -3.89
C TYR A 109 -19.49 -13.98 -3.21
N TRP A 110 -18.80 -14.88 -2.49
CA TRP A 110 -17.47 -14.57 -1.96
C TRP A 110 -16.47 -14.25 -3.09
N ALA A 111 -16.76 -14.67 -4.33
CA ALA A 111 -16.05 -14.24 -5.53
C ALA A 111 -16.06 -12.71 -5.74
N VAL A 112 -17.00 -11.97 -5.15
CA VAL A 112 -17.00 -10.49 -5.15
C VAL A 112 -15.74 -9.94 -4.47
N PHE A 113 -15.16 -10.66 -3.49
CA PHE A 113 -13.86 -10.30 -2.90
C PHE A 113 -12.69 -10.37 -3.89
N LEU A 114 -12.81 -11.09 -5.02
CA LEU A 114 -11.81 -11.05 -6.09
C LEU A 114 -11.76 -9.71 -6.83
N ALA A 115 -12.80 -8.87 -6.70
CA ALA A 115 -12.75 -7.52 -7.25
C ALA A 115 -11.64 -6.68 -6.62
N ILE A 116 -11.26 -6.97 -5.37
CA ILE A 116 -10.21 -6.26 -4.64
C ILE A 116 -8.84 -6.45 -5.31
N PRO A 117 -8.30 -7.69 -5.47
CA PRO A 117 -7.02 -7.89 -6.13
C PRO A 117 -7.02 -7.49 -7.61
N VAL A 118 -8.15 -7.67 -8.32
CA VAL A 118 -8.29 -7.23 -9.72
C VAL A 118 -8.21 -5.70 -9.84
N TYR A 119 -8.79 -4.94 -8.90
CA TYR A 119 -8.66 -3.49 -8.89
C TYR A 119 -7.22 -3.01 -8.70
N TYR A 120 -6.48 -3.61 -7.77
CA TYR A 120 -5.08 -3.24 -7.58
C TYR A 120 -4.23 -3.54 -8.83
N MET A 121 -4.62 -4.54 -9.63
CA MET A 121 -4.00 -4.82 -10.93
C MET A 121 -4.25 -3.71 -11.95
N THR A 122 -5.48 -3.20 -12.07
CA THR A 122 -5.78 -2.13 -13.03
C THR A 122 -5.03 -0.85 -12.68
N VAL A 123 -4.95 -0.51 -11.39
CA VAL A 123 -4.12 0.61 -10.91
C VAL A 123 -2.64 0.38 -11.21
N ALA A 124 -2.12 -0.82 -10.97
CA ALA A 124 -0.72 -1.16 -11.25
C ALA A 124 -0.38 -1.13 -12.76
N ALA A 125 -1.30 -1.56 -13.62
CA ALA A 125 -1.16 -1.53 -15.07
C ALA A 125 -1.14 -0.10 -15.61
N ILE A 126 -2.02 0.77 -15.10
CA ILE A 126 -2.07 2.20 -15.47
C ILE A 126 -0.78 2.92 -15.06
N LYS A 127 -0.18 2.53 -13.93
CA LYS A 127 1.08 3.14 -13.43
C LYS A 127 2.35 2.66 -14.12
N GLY A 128 2.27 1.74 -15.10
CA GLY A 128 3.45 1.18 -15.75
C GLY A 128 4.38 0.48 -14.76
N ALA A 129 3.81 -0.27 -13.81
CA ALA A 129 4.59 -0.93 -12.78
C ALA A 129 5.55 -1.99 -13.35
N ASN A 130 6.77 -2.06 -12.80
CA ASN A 130 7.76 -3.08 -13.14
C ASN A 130 7.20 -4.50 -12.98
N TRP A 131 7.61 -5.43 -13.84
CA TRP A 131 7.18 -6.84 -13.84
C TRP A 131 7.27 -7.51 -12.46
N SER A 132 8.25 -7.14 -11.64
CA SER A 132 8.42 -7.67 -10.28
C SER A 132 7.27 -7.35 -9.32
N LYS A 133 6.58 -6.21 -9.50
CA LYS A 133 5.39 -5.80 -8.73
C LYS A 133 4.12 -6.44 -9.27
N VAL A 134 4.07 -6.68 -10.59
CA VAL A 134 2.96 -7.37 -11.24
C VAL A 134 2.87 -8.82 -10.74
N PHE A 135 4.00 -9.53 -10.63
CA PHE A 135 4.02 -10.89 -10.08
C PHE A 135 3.56 -10.96 -8.62
N ASP A 136 3.89 -9.96 -7.79
CA ASP A 136 3.44 -9.91 -6.39
C ASP A 136 1.92 -9.83 -6.25
N ILE A 137 1.27 -9.16 -7.19
CA ILE A 137 -0.19 -9.01 -7.22
C ILE A 137 -0.85 -10.21 -7.94
N LEU A 138 -0.14 -10.85 -8.88
CA LEU A 138 -0.65 -11.98 -9.66
C LEU A 138 -0.71 -13.29 -8.86
N VAL A 139 0.27 -13.54 -7.99
CA VAL A 139 0.34 -14.77 -7.17
C VAL A 139 -0.95 -15.02 -6.37
N PRO A 140 -1.53 -14.07 -5.61
CA PRO A 140 -2.78 -14.32 -4.90
C PRO A 140 -3.97 -14.57 -5.84
N ILE A 141 -4.03 -13.96 -7.02
CA ILE A 141 -5.08 -14.21 -8.02
C ILE A 141 -4.96 -15.64 -8.58
N LEU A 142 -3.74 -16.05 -8.95
CA LEU A 142 -3.46 -17.40 -9.41
C LEU A 142 -3.81 -18.44 -8.32
N THR A 143 -3.47 -18.14 -7.07
CA THR A 143 -3.80 -18.97 -5.90
C THR A 143 -5.30 -19.14 -5.75
N VAL A 144 -6.09 -18.07 -5.85
CA VAL A 144 -7.55 -18.15 -5.77
C VAL A 144 -8.15 -18.84 -6.99
N GLY A 145 -7.62 -18.60 -8.19
CA GLY A 145 -8.04 -19.31 -9.42
C GLY A 145 -7.82 -20.81 -9.32
N VAL A 146 -6.66 -21.24 -8.82
CA VAL A 146 -6.35 -22.65 -8.55
C VAL A 146 -7.27 -23.23 -7.48
N TYR A 147 -7.53 -22.48 -6.39
CA TYR A 147 -8.47 -22.88 -5.34
C TYR A 147 -9.90 -23.06 -5.89
N LEU A 148 -10.37 -22.16 -6.75
CA LEU A 148 -11.67 -22.25 -7.43
C LEU A 148 -11.76 -23.48 -8.32
N VAL A 149 -10.74 -23.73 -9.14
CA VAL A 149 -10.69 -24.91 -10.03
C VAL A 149 -10.70 -26.20 -9.20
N LEU A 150 -9.93 -26.28 -8.10
CA LEU A 150 -9.95 -27.42 -7.16
C LEU A 150 -11.31 -27.60 -6.48
N GLY A 151 -11.97 -26.50 -6.09
CA GLY A 151 -13.30 -26.53 -5.49
C GLY A 151 -14.38 -27.04 -6.45
N PHE A 152 -14.39 -26.57 -7.69
CA PHE A 152 -15.40 -26.93 -8.69
C PHE A 152 -15.15 -28.30 -9.36
N VAL A 153 -13.89 -28.62 -9.68
CA VAL A 153 -13.53 -29.87 -10.39
C VAL A 153 -13.38 -31.04 -9.41
N CYS A 154 -12.74 -30.83 -8.25
CA CYS A 154 -12.44 -31.91 -7.30
C CYS A 154 -13.40 -31.95 -6.10
N LYS A 155 -14.39 -31.05 -6.00
CA LYS A 155 -15.29 -30.89 -4.83
C LYS A 155 -14.52 -30.69 -3.50
N ALA A 156 -13.25 -30.34 -3.58
CA ALA A 156 -12.30 -30.41 -2.49
C ALA A 156 -12.17 -29.05 -1.78
N TRP A 157 -13.32 -28.49 -1.37
CA TRP A 157 -13.41 -27.16 -0.75
C TRP A 157 -12.69 -27.08 0.59
N HIS A 158 -12.63 -28.16 1.36
CA HIS A 158 -11.94 -28.20 2.65
C HIS A 158 -10.43 -28.37 2.56
N PRO A 159 -9.86 -29.34 1.81
CA PRO A 159 -8.41 -29.44 1.66
C PRO A 159 -7.82 -28.35 0.74
N GLY A 160 -8.63 -27.69 -0.09
CA GLY A 160 -8.18 -26.62 -0.96
C GLY A 160 -7.56 -25.42 -0.24
N TRP A 161 -7.89 -25.20 1.05
CA TRP A 161 -7.34 -24.08 1.82
C TRP A 161 -5.81 -24.14 1.97
N VAL A 162 -5.20 -25.32 1.80
CA VAL A 162 -3.75 -25.50 1.84
C VAL A 162 -3.05 -24.66 0.77
N VAL A 163 -3.71 -24.37 -0.36
CA VAL A 163 -3.17 -23.56 -1.45
C VAL A 163 -2.90 -22.11 -0.99
N PHE A 164 -3.66 -21.59 -0.01
CA PHE A 164 -3.44 -20.23 0.51
C PHE A 164 -2.10 -20.07 1.26
N PHE A 165 -1.52 -21.15 1.80
CA PHE A 165 -0.20 -21.10 2.43
C PHE A 165 0.95 -20.84 1.44
N ALA A 166 0.73 -21.07 0.14
CA ALA A 166 1.72 -20.74 -0.88
C ALA A 166 1.98 -19.23 -0.95
N VAL A 167 0.99 -18.40 -0.59
CA VAL A 167 1.10 -16.94 -0.64
C VAL A 167 2.10 -16.40 0.41
N PRO A 168 1.96 -16.70 1.72
CA PRO A 168 2.97 -16.36 2.71
C PRO A 168 4.36 -16.89 2.38
N LEU A 169 4.46 -18.13 1.90
CA LEU A 169 5.73 -18.76 1.50
C LEU A 169 6.43 -18.02 0.37
N TYR A 170 5.69 -17.64 -0.68
CA TYR A 170 6.22 -16.85 -1.79
C TYR A 170 6.75 -15.49 -1.32
N PHE A 171 5.97 -14.77 -0.50
CA PHE A 171 6.37 -13.45 -0.02
C PHE A 171 7.56 -13.49 0.94
N THR A 172 7.60 -14.46 1.85
CA THR A 172 8.74 -14.64 2.77
C THR A 172 10.00 -15.02 2.03
N TRP A 173 9.93 -15.95 1.07
CA TRP A 173 11.09 -16.33 0.26
C TRP A 173 11.64 -15.15 -0.55
N LYS A 174 10.77 -14.38 -1.21
CA LYS A 174 11.18 -13.19 -1.96
C LYS A 174 11.87 -12.15 -1.06
N GLY A 175 11.33 -11.94 0.14
CA GLY A 175 11.94 -11.06 1.14
C GLY A 175 13.35 -11.51 1.54
N SER A 176 13.54 -12.82 1.76
CA SER A 176 14.85 -13.38 2.09
C SER A 176 15.86 -13.23 0.95
N VAL A 177 15.48 -13.51 -0.31
CA VAL A 177 16.38 -13.36 -1.47
C VAL A 177 16.84 -11.91 -1.66
N ARG A 178 15.93 -10.94 -1.50
CA ARG A 178 16.28 -9.52 -1.61
C ARG A 178 17.27 -9.08 -0.52
N LYS A 179 17.15 -9.63 0.69
CA LYS A 179 18.10 -9.36 1.78
C LYS A 179 19.50 -9.88 1.45
N TYR A 180 19.61 -11.08 0.88
CA TYR A 180 20.90 -11.64 0.45
C TYR A 180 21.57 -10.84 -0.67
N GLN A 181 20.79 -10.36 -1.65
CA GLN A 181 21.33 -9.55 -2.75
C GLN A 181 21.87 -8.20 -2.26
N ASN A 182 21.14 -7.50 -1.38
CA ASN A 182 21.61 -6.22 -0.84
C ASN A 182 22.90 -6.36 -0.01
N ILE A 183 23.03 -7.44 0.77
CA ILE A 183 24.25 -7.71 1.54
C ILE A 183 25.43 -8.00 0.60
N ARG A 184 25.19 -8.71 -0.49
CA ARG A 184 26.24 -9.03 -1.47
C ARG A 184 26.71 -7.78 -2.23
N SER A 185 25.80 -6.91 -2.65
CA SER A 185 26.17 -5.66 -3.34
C SER A 185 26.86 -4.67 -2.40
N GLY A 186 26.44 -4.56 -1.14
CA GLY A 186 27.11 -3.69 -0.16
C GLY A 186 28.54 -4.15 0.17
N GLY A 187 28.80 -5.46 0.20
CA GLY A 187 30.15 -5.98 0.43
C GLY A 187 31.07 -5.95 -0.81
N GLU A 188 30.53 -5.67 -2.00
CA GLU A 188 31.32 -5.43 -3.21
C GLU A 188 31.73 -3.94 -3.29
N GLU A 189 30.83 -2.99 -2.93
CA GLU A 189 31.16 -1.55 -2.82
C GLU A 189 32.25 -1.27 -1.75
N GLU A 190 32.14 -1.89 -0.56
CA GLU A 190 33.13 -1.70 0.53
C GLU A 190 34.53 -2.21 0.15
N LYS A 191 34.64 -3.22 -0.72
CA LYS A 191 35.93 -3.75 -1.20
C LYS A 191 36.60 -2.92 -2.28
N ASP A 192 35.83 -2.14 -3.02
CA ASP A 192 36.38 -1.25 -4.04
C ASP A 192 36.87 0.06 -3.39
N ASP A 193 36.13 0.58 -2.41
CA ASP A 193 36.56 1.74 -1.61
C ASP A 193 37.88 1.47 -0.85
N ASP A 194 38.04 0.29 -0.25
CA ASP A 194 39.27 -0.10 0.46
C ASP A 194 40.49 -0.22 -0.48
N LYS A 195 40.29 -0.65 -1.73
CA LYS A 195 41.37 -0.73 -2.73
C LYS A 195 41.81 0.65 -3.19
N ASP A 196 40.87 1.56 -3.37
CA ASP A 196 41.15 2.92 -3.82
C ASP A 196 41.94 3.70 -2.77
N ASP A 197 41.62 3.51 -1.48
CA ASP A 197 42.40 4.07 -0.38
C ASP A 197 43.79 3.43 -0.25
N PHE A 198 43.91 2.10 -0.45
CA PHE A 198 45.21 1.43 -0.45
C PHE A 198 46.13 1.92 -1.57
N ILE A 199 45.61 2.05 -2.80
CA ILE A 199 46.35 2.58 -3.96
C ILE A 199 46.81 4.03 -3.69
N LYS A 200 45.98 4.83 -3.02
CA LYS A 200 46.33 6.23 -2.69
C LYS A 200 47.42 6.34 -1.63
N VAL A 201 47.47 5.40 -0.68
CA VAL A 201 48.55 5.30 0.31
C VAL A 201 49.86 4.86 -0.37
N GLU A 202 49.81 3.84 -1.23
CA GLU A 202 51.00 3.31 -1.91
C GLU A 202 51.63 4.32 -2.89
N ILE A 203 50.81 5.11 -3.62
CA ILE A 203 51.32 6.19 -4.49
C ILE A 203 51.95 7.33 -3.67
N LYS A 204 51.45 7.57 -2.45
CA LYS A 204 52.01 8.61 -1.57
C LYS A 204 53.38 8.21 -1.01
N ASP A 205 53.59 6.93 -0.70
CA ASP A 205 54.86 6.43 -0.19
C ASP A 205 55.89 6.19 -1.32
N GLY A 206 55.45 5.83 -2.52
CA GLY A 206 56.34 5.62 -3.68
C GLY A 206 56.87 6.91 -4.34
N SER A 207 56.27 8.07 -4.07
CA SER A 207 56.67 9.36 -4.69
C SER A 207 57.71 10.15 -3.88
N GLY A 208 58.21 9.61 -2.77
CA GLY A 208 59.06 10.33 -1.82
C GLY A 208 60.57 10.30 -2.08
N ASP A 209 61.08 9.58 -3.10
CA ASP A 209 62.50 9.18 -3.10
C ASP A 209 63.25 9.33 -4.45
N THR A 210 62.89 10.33 -5.28
CA THR A 210 63.55 10.50 -6.61
C THR A 210 64.08 11.88 -6.98
N ASP A 211 64.21 12.82 -6.03
CA ASP A 211 64.70 14.18 -6.33
C ASP A 211 65.92 14.59 -5.48
N ASP A 212 66.91 13.70 -5.30
CA ASP A 212 68.18 14.10 -4.68
C ASP A 212 69.43 13.45 -5.29
N GLN A 213 69.52 13.39 -6.63
CA GLN A 213 70.80 13.17 -7.35
C GLN A 213 70.83 13.84 -8.73
N ARG A 214 71.15 15.15 -8.74
CA ARG A 214 71.71 15.98 -9.84
C ARG A 214 71.76 17.41 -9.29
N ASP A 215 72.85 18.16 -9.19
CA ASP A 215 74.17 18.13 -9.82
C ASP A 215 75.13 18.89 -8.87
N GLU A 216 76.29 18.31 -8.53
CA GLU A 216 77.50 19.00 -8.07
C GLU A 216 78.52 19.07 -9.23
#